data_AF-A0A6I2WES4-F1
#
_entry.id   AF-A0A6I2WES4-F1
#
_cell.length_a   1.000
_cell.length_b   1.000
_cell.length_c   1.000
_cell.angle_alpha   90.00
_cell.angle_beta   90.00
_cell.angle_gamma   90.00
#
_symmetry.space_group_name_H-M   'P 1'
#
loop_
_entity.id
_entity.type
_entity.pdbx_description
1 polymer ?
#
loop_
_entity_poly.entity_id
_entity_poly.type
_entity_poly.pdbx_seq_one_letter_code
_entity_poly.pdbx_strand_id
1 'polypeptide(L)'
;MADARAVRDGQFGSRVTYSPKVFIPLTMLCRDKCGYCTFAQPPARLENPYLSADQVLAIAKQGAKSGCHEALFTLGERPELRYDVAAEWLKANGFDSTVHYLHDMAALVLKETGLLPHANAGALYKDELAMLRSVSPSQGMMIESLRDDLDCHRGAPDKVPQRRLDTLEWAGELKIPFTTGILVGIGETREDRIDALEAIAASHARHGHVQEVIVQNFLPKPRTGMQHEAPCPQDEYLWSIAAARIILPPSIHLQAPPNLSDDFGVLLDAGIDDWGGVSPITADHVNPERPWPALDKLRVVTEARGKALAPRLTIYPEFAINPTVWVDDALHFPILDRSDAEGLGRDDPGQVWPEKVTAADVVLDGAEVVLIGHRSTQWYSGANNPPPSLIGMQHDGTPFDEVDVDTLRGPIAEILHGVRLGQRINEAEIITLFSARGKEVRAIAKVADDLRKQVVGDAITWVHNRNINYTKVCTFKCKLCGFSKGPLSLNLRGTPYLLTLDDI
;
A
#
# COMPACT_ATOMS: atom_id res chain seq x y z
N MET A 1 14.71 23.53 -1.86
CA MET A 1 13.56 23.06 -2.68
C MET A 1 13.97 22.67 -4.09
N ALA A 2 14.60 23.54 -4.89
CA ALA A 2 15.05 23.17 -6.24
C ALA A 2 16.01 21.96 -6.23
N ASP A 3 17.01 21.97 -5.34
CA ASP A 3 17.95 20.85 -5.18
C ASP A 3 17.24 19.58 -4.71
N ALA A 4 16.33 19.69 -3.75
CA ALA A 4 15.53 18.56 -3.28
C ALA A 4 14.71 17.92 -4.41
N ARG A 5 14.09 18.73 -5.29
CA ARG A 5 13.42 18.21 -6.49
C ARG A 5 14.40 17.54 -7.45
N ALA A 6 15.59 18.12 -7.67
CA ALA A 6 16.58 17.51 -8.54
C ALA A 6 17.04 16.14 -8.03
N VAL A 7 17.24 15.99 -6.71
CA VAL A 7 17.55 14.70 -6.08
C VAL A 7 16.39 13.71 -6.26
N ARG A 8 15.15 14.13 -5.95
CA ARG A 8 13.96 13.28 -6.10
C ARG A 8 13.76 12.84 -7.55
N ASP A 9 13.83 13.77 -8.49
CA ASP A 9 13.65 13.51 -9.92
C ASP A 9 14.77 12.65 -10.49
N GLY A 10 16.00 12.80 -9.99
CA GLY A 10 17.13 11.96 -10.38
C GLY A 10 16.97 10.49 -9.95
N GLN A 11 16.36 10.24 -8.79
CA GLN A 11 16.16 8.88 -8.27
C GLN A 11 14.84 8.24 -8.76
N PHE A 12 13.73 8.96 -8.67
CA PHE A 12 12.38 8.42 -8.87
C PHE A 12 11.71 8.92 -10.16
N GLY A 13 12.38 9.80 -10.91
CA GLY A 13 11.86 10.34 -12.16
C GLY A 13 10.56 11.13 -11.98
N SER A 14 9.55 10.75 -12.75
CA SER A 14 8.20 11.33 -12.69
C SER A 14 7.27 10.60 -11.71
N ARG A 15 7.71 9.50 -11.09
CA ARG A 15 6.86 8.68 -10.23
C ARG A 15 6.63 9.34 -8.88
N VAL A 16 5.39 9.29 -8.43
CA VAL A 16 4.98 9.59 -7.06
C VAL A 16 4.09 8.46 -6.57
N THR A 17 4.39 7.88 -5.42
CA THR A 17 3.66 6.73 -4.89
C THR A 17 2.69 7.11 -3.78
N TYR A 18 1.76 6.19 -3.50
CA TYR A 18 0.91 6.21 -2.30
C TYR A 18 0.56 4.77 -1.94
N SER A 19 0.28 4.49 -0.67
CA SER A 19 -0.19 3.17 -0.26
C SER A 19 -1.71 3.17 -0.04
N PRO A 20 -2.50 2.45 -0.86
CA PRO A 20 -3.91 2.20 -0.59
C PRO A 20 -4.03 1.29 0.64
N LYS A 21 -4.49 1.84 1.77
CA LYS A 21 -4.48 1.12 3.06
C LYS A 21 -5.76 1.21 3.87
N VAL A 22 -5.94 0.27 4.78
CA VAL A 22 -6.83 0.43 5.94
C VAL A 22 -6.03 0.68 7.20
N PHE A 23 -6.56 1.54 8.07
CA PHE A 23 -6.01 1.81 9.38
C PHE A 23 -6.71 0.92 10.42
N ILE A 24 -5.97 0.07 11.11
CA ILE A 24 -6.46 -0.84 12.15
C ILE A 24 -5.89 -0.37 13.51
N PRO A 25 -6.67 0.40 14.30
CA PRO A 25 -6.23 0.88 15.60
C PRO A 25 -6.39 -0.23 16.65
N LEU A 26 -5.49 -1.23 16.63
CA LEU A 26 -5.63 -2.47 17.41
C LEU A 26 -5.88 -2.20 18.90
N THR A 27 -5.21 -1.19 19.44
CA THR A 27 -5.54 -0.59 20.72
C THR A 27 -5.19 0.89 20.73
N MET A 28 -6.03 1.68 21.37
CA MET A 28 -5.76 3.10 21.67
C MET A 28 -5.24 3.29 23.10
N LEU A 29 -4.99 2.22 23.86
CA LEU A 29 -4.29 2.30 25.13
C LEU A 29 -2.78 2.41 24.86
N CYS A 30 -2.08 3.22 25.66
CA CYS A 30 -0.63 3.39 25.56
C CYS A 30 -0.02 3.63 26.95
N ARG A 31 1.18 3.10 27.20
CA ARG A 31 1.92 3.43 28.43
C ARG A 31 2.44 4.86 28.41
N ASP A 32 2.84 5.35 27.24
CA ASP A 32 3.35 6.70 27.05
C ASP A 32 2.28 7.79 27.23
N LYS A 33 2.73 9.03 27.45
CA LYS A 33 1.90 10.22 27.64
C LYS A 33 2.35 11.38 26.75
N CYS A 34 2.59 11.13 25.46
CA CYS A 34 3.05 12.17 24.54
C CYS A 34 2.08 13.38 24.52
N GLY A 35 2.61 14.59 24.72
CA GLY A 35 1.86 15.83 24.88
C GLY A 35 1.08 16.26 23.63
N TYR A 36 1.47 15.79 22.44
CA TYR A 36 0.81 16.09 21.16
C TYR A 36 -0.17 14.98 20.70
N CYS A 37 -0.21 13.82 21.37
CA CYS A 37 -0.88 12.64 20.83
C CYS A 37 -2.36 12.56 21.25
N THR A 38 -3.25 12.47 20.25
CA THR A 38 -4.69 12.21 20.43
C THR A 38 -5.06 10.74 20.30
N PHE A 39 -4.17 9.92 19.75
CA PHE A 39 -4.42 8.50 19.53
C PHE A 39 -4.52 7.73 20.85
N ALA A 40 -3.62 8.02 21.81
CA ALA A 40 -3.66 7.43 23.12
C ALA A 40 -4.89 7.91 23.92
N GLN A 41 -5.72 6.98 24.37
CA GLN A 41 -6.90 7.22 25.19
C GLN A 41 -6.78 6.47 26.53
N PRO A 42 -7.31 7.04 27.63
CA PRO A 42 -7.44 6.30 28.88
C PRO A 42 -8.52 5.21 28.76
N PRO A 43 -8.44 4.12 29.56
CA PRO A 43 -9.43 3.04 29.55
C PRO A 43 -10.88 3.51 29.66
N ALA A 44 -11.16 4.54 30.46
CA ALA A 44 -12.50 5.08 30.66
C ALA A 44 -13.17 5.66 29.39
N ARG A 45 -12.42 5.84 28.29
CA ARG A 45 -12.94 6.32 27.01
C ARG A 45 -13.05 5.22 25.94
N LEU A 46 -12.71 3.99 26.29
CA LEU A 46 -12.74 2.85 25.37
C LEU A 46 -13.77 1.85 25.84
N GLU A 47 -14.52 1.30 24.89
CA GLU A 47 -15.45 0.20 25.17
C GLU A 47 -14.69 -1.09 25.49
N ASN A 48 -13.61 -1.36 24.76
CA ASN A 48 -12.74 -2.52 24.94
C ASN A 48 -11.27 -2.09 24.90
N PRO A 49 -10.37 -2.76 25.67
CA PRO A 49 -8.93 -2.48 25.64
C PRO A 49 -8.28 -2.70 24.26
N TYR A 50 -8.78 -3.68 23.50
CA TYR A 50 -8.32 -4.03 22.16
C TYR A 50 -9.52 -4.25 21.22
N LEU A 51 -9.31 -4.05 19.92
CA LEU A 51 -10.24 -4.56 18.91
C LEU A 51 -10.24 -6.09 18.95
N SER A 52 -11.41 -6.70 18.77
CA SER A 52 -11.53 -8.16 18.62
C SER A 52 -11.10 -8.62 17.22
N ALA A 53 -10.84 -9.93 17.08
CA ALA A 53 -10.51 -10.54 15.79
C ALA A 53 -11.57 -10.27 14.70
N ASP A 54 -12.85 -10.30 15.08
CA ASP A 54 -13.96 -10.01 14.16
C ASP A 54 -13.98 -8.54 13.73
N GLN A 55 -13.69 -7.61 14.64
CA GLN A 55 -13.60 -6.18 14.33
C GLN A 55 -12.41 -5.89 13.41
N VAL A 56 -11.25 -6.49 13.69
CA VAL A 56 -10.06 -6.41 12.84
C VAL A 56 -10.37 -6.93 11.43
N LEU A 57 -10.95 -8.13 11.32
CA LEU A 57 -11.32 -8.71 10.03
C LEU A 57 -12.39 -7.93 9.29
N ALA A 58 -13.35 -7.32 9.99
CA ALA A 58 -14.37 -6.49 9.37
C ALA A 58 -13.74 -5.27 8.66
N ILE A 59 -12.80 -4.60 9.32
CA ILE A 59 -12.05 -3.47 8.73
C ILE A 59 -11.22 -3.94 7.54
N ALA A 60 -10.44 -5.01 7.71
CA ALA A 60 -9.59 -5.55 6.65
C ALA A 60 -10.39 -5.99 5.41
N LYS A 61 -11.52 -6.66 5.59
CA LYS A 61 -12.41 -7.08 4.49
C LYS A 61 -13.02 -5.90 3.74
N GLN A 62 -13.31 -4.79 4.42
CA GLN A 62 -13.75 -3.56 3.75
C GLN A 62 -12.62 -2.97 2.91
N GLY A 63 -11.40 -2.91 3.47
CA GLY A 63 -10.20 -2.48 2.74
C GLY A 63 -9.94 -3.27 1.46
N ALA A 64 -9.90 -4.59 1.57
CA ALA A 64 -9.65 -5.47 0.42
C ALA A 64 -10.70 -5.27 -0.69
N LYS A 65 -11.98 -5.11 -0.34
CA LYS A 65 -13.06 -4.82 -1.31
C LYS A 65 -12.92 -3.46 -1.99
N SER A 66 -12.25 -2.52 -1.34
CA SER A 66 -12.00 -1.17 -1.84
C SER A 66 -10.62 -1.03 -2.51
N GLY A 67 -9.94 -2.15 -2.81
CA GLY A 67 -8.65 -2.14 -3.49
C GLY A 67 -7.47 -1.71 -2.63
N CYS A 68 -7.58 -1.83 -1.30
CA CYS A 68 -6.41 -1.66 -0.44
C CYS A 68 -5.42 -2.82 -0.62
N HIS A 69 -4.14 -2.51 -0.47
CA HIS A 69 -3.04 -3.48 -0.44
C HIS A 69 -2.44 -3.63 0.94
N GLU A 70 -2.51 -2.58 1.76
CA GLU A 70 -1.91 -2.54 3.09
C GLU A 70 -2.97 -2.58 4.21
N ALA A 71 -2.65 -3.34 5.26
CA ALA A 71 -3.30 -3.27 6.55
C ALA A 71 -2.35 -2.62 7.56
N LEU A 72 -2.52 -1.32 7.79
CA LEU A 72 -1.71 -0.56 8.74
C LEU A 72 -2.22 -0.83 10.16
N PHE A 73 -1.50 -1.66 10.90
CA PHE A 73 -1.71 -1.80 12.33
C PHE A 73 -1.03 -0.65 13.05
N THR A 74 -1.81 0.10 13.83
CA THR A 74 -1.29 1.14 14.71
C THR A 74 -1.85 0.92 16.11
N LEU A 75 -1.00 1.12 17.11
CA LEU A 75 -1.31 0.81 18.49
C LEU A 75 -0.46 1.65 19.43
N GLY A 76 -0.94 1.82 20.67
CA GLY A 76 -0.10 2.38 21.72
C GLY A 76 0.92 1.35 22.23
N GLU A 77 2.01 1.86 22.78
CA GLU A 77 3.14 1.06 23.22
C GLU A 77 2.87 0.45 24.60
N ARG A 78 2.98 -0.88 24.67
CA ARG A 78 2.89 -1.71 25.87
C ARG A 78 1.87 -1.25 26.93
N PRO A 79 0.59 -1.03 26.57
CA PRO A 79 -0.42 -0.57 27.51
C PRO A 79 -0.60 -1.47 28.74
N GLU A 80 -0.30 -2.76 28.63
CA GLU A 80 -0.31 -3.76 29.70
C GLU A 80 0.66 -3.46 30.84
N LEU A 81 1.69 -2.64 30.61
CA LEU A 81 2.62 -2.20 31.68
C LEU A 81 2.08 -1.03 32.51
N ARG A 82 0.99 -0.39 32.06
CA ARG A 82 0.38 0.76 32.72
C ARG A 82 -1.04 0.50 33.19
N TYR A 83 -1.80 -0.31 32.47
CA TYR A 83 -3.22 -0.53 32.71
C TYR A 83 -3.50 -2.01 32.96
N ASP A 84 -3.94 -2.33 34.18
CA ASP A 84 -4.30 -3.71 34.56
C ASP A 84 -5.35 -4.31 33.62
N VAL A 85 -6.32 -3.50 33.17
CA VAL A 85 -7.36 -3.95 32.23
C VAL A 85 -6.80 -4.48 30.91
N ALA A 86 -5.65 -3.95 30.46
CA ALA A 86 -4.99 -4.42 29.25
C ALA A 86 -4.28 -5.75 29.49
N ALA A 87 -3.58 -5.88 30.63
CA ALA A 87 -2.91 -7.12 31.03
C ALA A 87 -3.91 -8.26 31.29
N GLU A 88 -5.00 -7.97 32.00
CA GLU A 88 -6.08 -8.92 32.27
C GLU A 88 -6.76 -9.38 30.99
N TRP A 89 -7.03 -8.45 30.05
CA TRP A 89 -7.63 -8.79 28.76
C TRP A 89 -6.72 -9.72 27.95
N LEU A 90 -5.42 -9.41 27.85
CA LEU A 90 -4.46 -10.25 27.12
C LEU A 90 -4.42 -11.66 27.71
N LYS A 91 -4.29 -11.77 29.04
CA LYS A 91 -4.29 -13.06 29.75
C LYS A 91 -5.60 -13.84 29.53
N ALA A 92 -6.74 -13.17 29.59
CA ALA A 92 -8.05 -13.81 29.36
C ALA A 92 -8.23 -14.32 27.93
N ASN A 93 -7.53 -13.73 26.96
CA ASN A 93 -7.53 -14.12 25.56
C ASN A 93 -6.32 -15.00 25.17
N GLY A 94 -5.48 -15.40 26.13
CA GLY A 94 -4.36 -16.32 25.90
C GLY A 94 -3.12 -15.68 25.29
N PHE A 95 -2.92 -14.37 25.44
CA PHE A 95 -1.76 -13.65 24.92
C PHE A 95 -0.83 -13.18 26.05
N ASP A 96 0.48 -13.32 25.82
CA ASP A 96 1.50 -12.91 26.78
C ASP A 96 1.78 -11.39 26.73
N SER A 97 1.58 -10.75 25.58
CA SER A 97 1.78 -9.31 25.40
C SER A 97 0.94 -8.75 24.27
N THR A 98 0.86 -7.42 24.17
CA THR A 98 0.23 -6.74 23.03
C THR A 98 0.85 -7.16 21.69
N VAL A 99 2.16 -7.41 21.66
CA VAL A 99 2.88 -7.79 20.43
C VAL A 99 2.48 -9.19 19.95
N HIS A 100 2.27 -10.15 20.88
CA HIS A 100 1.75 -11.48 20.53
C HIS A 100 0.34 -11.38 19.95
N TYR A 101 -0.51 -10.51 20.50
CA TYR A 101 -1.83 -10.29 19.93
C TYR A 101 -1.77 -9.63 18.54
N LEU A 102 -0.89 -8.64 18.36
CA LEU A 102 -0.65 -8.02 17.06
C LEU A 102 -0.20 -9.03 16.01
N HIS A 103 0.72 -9.94 16.35
CA HIS A 103 1.18 -11.00 15.47
C HIS A 103 0.00 -11.84 14.94
N ASP A 104 -0.85 -12.34 15.84
CA ASP A 104 -1.97 -13.19 15.45
C ASP A 104 -3.01 -12.45 14.62
N MET A 105 -3.26 -11.16 14.91
CA MET A 105 -4.15 -10.34 14.11
C MET A 105 -3.58 -10.01 12.73
N ALA A 106 -2.28 -9.76 12.62
CA ALA A 106 -1.61 -9.58 11.34
C ALA A 106 -1.66 -10.86 10.49
N ALA A 107 -1.35 -12.02 11.09
CA ALA A 107 -1.46 -13.32 10.43
C ALA A 107 -2.90 -13.60 9.94
N LEU A 108 -3.90 -13.28 10.78
CA LEU A 108 -5.31 -13.44 10.46
C LEU A 108 -5.73 -12.56 9.28
N VAL A 109 -5.34 -11.28 9.27
CA VAL A 109 -5.62 -10.35 8.16
C VAL A 109 -4.99 -10.84 6.86
N LEU A 110 -3.70 -11.19 6.90
CA LEU A 110 -2.99 -11.70 5.74
C LEU A 110 -3.70 -12.91 5.14
N LYS A 111 -4.03 -13.90 5.97
CA LYS A 111 -4.69 -15.15 5.55
C LYS A 111 -6.09 -14.94 4.99
N GLU A 112 -6.90 -14.11 5.63
CA GLU A 112 -8.35 -14.00 5.34
C GLU A 112 -8.69 -12.93 4.31
N THR A 113 -7.74 -12.06 3.95
CA THR A 113 -7.99 -10.93 3.04
C THR A 113 -6.88 -10.72 2.01
N GLY A 114 -5.70 -11.29 2.21
CA GLY A 114 -4.51 -11.03 1.39
C GLY A 114 -3.91 -9.62 1.55
N LEU A 115 -4.46 -8.77 2.43
CA LEU A 115 -3.82 -7.48 2.73
C LEU A 115 -2.49 -7.72 3.43
N LEU A 116 -1.50 -6.92 3.06
CA LEU A 116 -0.14 -6.98 3.59
C LEU A 116 -0.03 -6.15 4.88
N PRO A 117 0.24 -6.76 6.04
CA PRO A 117 0.33 -6.02 7.29
C PRO A 117 1.55 -5.09 7.35
N HIS A 118 1.32 -3.84 7.75
CA HIS A 118 2.36 -2.94 8.25
C HIS A 118 2.25 -2.84 9.77
N ALA A 119 3.27 -3.21 10.53
CA ALA A 119 3.24 -3.11 11.99
C ALA A 119 3.90 -1.80 12.46
N ASN A 120 3.09 -0.80 12.81
CA ASN A 120 3.54 0.42 13.48
C ASN A 120 3.26 0.32 14.99
N ALA A 121 4.14 -0.41 15.68
CA ALA A 121 3.97 -0.87 17.06
C ALA A 121 4.89 -0.18 18.07
N GLY A 122 5.58 0.89 17.65
CA GLY A 122 6.46 1.64 18.53
C GLY A 122 7.84 0.99 18.75
N ALA A 123 8.46 1.25 19.90
CA ALA A 123 9.80 0.78 20.22
C ALA A 123 9.79 -0.69 20.67
N LEU A 124 9.91 -1.59 19.69
CA LEU A 124 9.97 -3.04 19.90
C LEU A 124 11.39 -3.52 20.24
N TYR A 125 11.48 -4.66 20.92
CA TYR A 125 12.73 -5.40 21.11
C TYR A 125 13.05 -6.27 19.88
N LYS A 126 14.30 -6.71 19.78
CA LYS A 126 14.79 -7.45 18.60
C LYS A 126 14.02 -8.75 18.33
N ASP A 127 13.67 -9.51 19.37
CA ASP A 127 12.88 -10.73 19.28
C ASP A 127 11.44 -10.45 18.84
N GLU A 128 10.82 -9.38 19.33
CA GLU A 128 9.49 -8.93 18.92
C GLU A 128 9.45 -8.50 17.44
N LEU A 129 10.47 -7.75 16.98
CA LEU A 129 10.63 -7.39 15.57
C LEU A 129 10.75 -8.65 14.68
N ALA A 130 11.58 -9.60 15.11
CA ALA A 130 11.79 -10.86 14.40
C ALA A 130 10.52 -11.71 14.31
N MET A 131 9.73 -11.77 15.38
CA MET A 131 8.44 -12.45 15.40
C MET A 131 7.47 -11.82 14.37
N LEU A 132 7.31 -10.50 14.40
CA LEU A 132 6.41 -9.80 13.48
C LEU A 132 6.85 -9.88 12.02
N ARG A 133 8.15 -10.05 11.75
CA ARG A 133 8.69 -10.16 10.38
C ARG A 133 8.07 -11.31 9.59
N SER A 134 7.67 -12.39 10.26
CA SER A 134 7.02 -13.55 9.63
C SER A 134 5.60 -13.26 9.11
N VAL A 135 4.96 -12.20 9.58
CA VAL A 135 3.55 -11.85 9.28
C VAL A 135 3.38 -10.43 8.73
N SER A 136 4.44 -9.63 8.69
CA SER A 136 4.43 -8.25 8.19
C SER A 136 5.62 -8.00 7.26
N PRO A 137 5.37 -7.66 5.97
CA PRO A 137 6.45 -7.31 5.04
C PRO A 137 7.20 -6.03 5.43
N SER A 138 6.58 -5.18 6.24
CA SER A 138 7.12 -3.91 6.67
C SER A 138 6.72 -3.63 8.11
N GLN A 139 7.61 -2.94 8.83
CA GLN A 139 7.37 -2.46 10.19
C GLN A 139 7.79 -0.99 10.28
N GLY A 140 7.35 -0.30 11.32
CA GLY A 140 7.69 1.12 11.42
C GLY A 140 7.58 1.70 12.82
N MET A 141 8.34 2.78 12.99
CA MET A 141 8.38 3.57 14.22
C MET A 141 9.05 4.93 13.94
N MET A 142 8.44 6.02 14.39
CA MET A 142 9.04 7.36 14.31
C MET A 142 10.16 7.54 15.35
N ILE A 143 11.30 8.11 14.93
CA ILE A 143 12.32 8.66 15.84
C ILE A 143 11.78 9.93 16.51
N GLU A 144 11.07 10.76 15.74
CA GLU A 144 10.52 12.07 16.11
C GLU A 144 11.59 13.14 16.37
N SER A 145 12.43 12.93 17.38
CA SER A 145 13.56 13.80 17.75
C SER A 145 14.57 13.00 18.58
N LEU A 146 15.85 13.39 18.51
CA LEU A 146 16.90 12.84 19.40
C LEU A 146 17.14 13.69 20.65
N ARG A 147 16.41 14.79 20.80
CA ARG A 147 16.45 15.64 21.98
C ARG A 147 15.69 14.99 23.14
N ASP A 148 16.38 14.72 24.24
CA ASP A 148 15.87 13.90 25.35
C ASP A 148 15.10 14.69 26.43
N ASP A 149 15.14 16.02 26.39
CA ASP A 149 14.50 16.93 27.35
C ASP A 149 13.20 17.59 26.82
N LEU A 150 12.65 17.10 25.71
CA LEU A 150 11.39 17.64 25.16
C LEU A 150 10.23 17.45 26.15
N ASP A 151 9.60 18.57 26.53
CA ASP A 151 8.47 18.57 27.47
C ASP A 151 7.30 17.69 27.00
N CYS A 152 7.08 17.61 25.69
CA CYS A 152 6.03 16.77 25.10
C CYS A 152 6.28 15.27 25.25
N HIS A 153 7.50 14.82 25.57
CA HIS A 153 7.81 13.41 25.80
C HIS A 153 7.91 13.06 27.29
N ARG A 154 7.63 14.01 28.19
CA ARG A 154 7.62 13.74 29.63
C ARG A 154 6.59 12.66 29.98
N GLY A 155 7.07 11.56 30.60
CA GLY A 155 6.22 10.42 30.92
C GLY A 155 5.94 9.48 29.74
N ALA A 156 6.76 9.57 28.69
CA ALA A 156 6.81 8.62 27.57
C ALA A 156 8.15 7.86 27.57
N PRO A 157 8.34 6.85 28.43
CA PRO A 157 9.60 6.12 28.52
C PRO A 157 10.06 5.49 27.20
N ASP A 158 9.14 5.14 26.31
CA ASP A 158 9.52 4.58 25.01
C ASP A 158 9.92 5.67 24.00
N LYS A 159 9.78 6.96 24.33
CA LYS A 159 10.30 8.10 23.53
C LYS A 159 11.75 8.46 23.84
N VAL A 160 12.41 7.73 24.74
CA VAL A 160 13.85 7.92 24.98
C VAL A 160 14.62 7.70 23.67
N PRO A 161 15.47 8.65 23.22
CA PRO A 161 16.13 8.58 21.92
C PRO A 161 16.88 7.27 21.67
N GLN A 162 17.68 6.80 22.63
CA GLN A 162 18.44 5.56 22.48
C GLN A 162 17.51 4.34 22.28
N ARG A 163 16.36 4.30 22.96
CA ARG A 163 15.41 3.18 22.82
C ARG A 163 14.84 3.09 21.41
N ARG A 164 14.63 4.24 20.77
CA ARG A 164 14.17 4.36 19.37
C ARG A 164 15.30 3.97 18.40
N LEU A 165 16.51 4.48 18.63
CA LEU A 165 17.68 4.13 17.82
C LEU A 165 17.99 2.63 17.87
N ASP A 166 17.88 1.99 19.04
CA ASP A 166 18.09 0.55 19.20
C ASP A 166 17.08 -0.25 18.35
N THR A 167 15.80 0.11 18.37
CA THR A 167 14.77 -0.51 17.51
C THR A 167 15.11 -0.36 16.03
N LEU A 168 15.56 0.82 15.61
CA LEU A 168 15.96 1.08 14.22
C LEU A 168 17.16 0.20 13.82
N GLU A 169 18.19 0.12 14.65
CA GLU A 169 19.34 -0.75 14.38
C GLU A 169 18.96 -2.23 14.33
N TRP A 170 18.13 -2.71 15.26
CA TRP A 170 17.67 -4.10 15.25
C TRP A 170 16.83 -4.43 14.02
N ALA A 171 16.01 -3.51 13.52
CA ALA A 171 15.29 -3.70 12.27
C ALA A 171 16.26 -3.87 11.09
N GLY A 172 17.34 -3.09 11.06
CA GLY A 172 18.41 -3.21 10.07
C GLY A 172 19.18 -4.53 10.15
N GLU A 173 19.52 -4.98 11.35
CA GLU A 173 20.17 -6.28 11.59
C GLU A 173 19.30 -7.46 11.15
N LEU A 174 17.97 -7.34 11.32
CA LEU A 174 16.99 -8.35 10.94
C LEU A 174 16.54 -8.26 9.48
N LYS A 175 17.08 -7.32 8.70
CA LYS A 175 16.69 -7.07 7.30
C LYS A 175 15.19 -6.84 7.15
N ILE A 176 14.63 -5.98 7.99
CA ILE A 176 13.24 -5.56 7.92
C ILE A 176 13.18 -4.22 7.17
N PRO A 177 12.45 -4.12 6.05
CA PRO A 177 12.08 -2.83 5.45
C PRO A 177 11.34 -1.98 6.48
N PHE A 178 11.92 -0.83 6.82
CA PHE A 178 11.48 -0.06 7.99
C PHE A 178 11.08 1.37 7.62
N THR A 179 9.90 1.77 8.08
CA THR A 179 9.42 3.15 8.01
C THR A 179 9.78 3.87 9.30
N THR A 180 10.39 5.05 9.19
CA THR A 180 10.69 5.90 10.34
C THR A 180 10.42 7.37 10.03
N GLY A 181 10.85 8.30 10.88
CA GLY A 181 10.70 9.72 10.59
C GLY A 181 10.84 10.65 11.78
N ILE A 182 10.63 11.93 11.50
CA ILE A 182 10.76 13.04 12.45
C ILE A 182 9.44 13.81 12.57
N LEU A 183 9.27 14.48 13.72
CA LEU A 183 8.19 15.46 13.91
C LEU A 183 8.77 16.87 13.87
N VAL A 184 8.03 17.78 13.26
CA VAL A 184 8.44 19.18 13.06
C VAL A 184 7.48 20.10 13.81
N GLY A 185 7.98 20.88 14.75
CA GLY A 185 7.24 21.86 15.54
C GLY A 185 6.74 21.34 16.89
N ILE A 186 7.40 20.34 17.48
CA ILE A 186 7.10 19.81 18.83
C ILE A 186 7.98 20.40 19.94
N GLY A 187 8.86 21.36 19.59
CA GLY A 187 9.80 22.02 20.51
C GLY A 187 11.27 21.80 20.15
N GLU A 188 11.53 20.98 19.13
CA GLU A 188 12.84 20.73 18.55
C GLU A 188 13.32 21.90 17.68
N THR A 189 14.64 22.05 17.58
CA THR A 189 15.33 23.01 16.71
C THR A 189 15.65 22.39 15.34
N ARG A 190 16.13 23.20 14.40
CA ARG A 190 16.62 22.68 13.11
C ARG A 190 17.83 21.75 13.27
N GLU A 191 18.69 22.01 14.26
CA GLU A 191 19.84 21.16 14.57
C GLU A 191 19.37 19.78 15.04
N ASP A 192 18.40 19.72 15.96
CA ASP A 192 17.79 18.47 16.42
C ASP A 192 17.19 17.64 15.26
N ARG A 193 16.58 18.32 14.28
CA ARG A 193 16.04 17.66 13.07
C ARG A 193 17.15 17.08 12.19
N ILE A 194 18.25 17.82 12.02
CA ILE A 194 19.42 17.38 11.25
C ILE A 194 20.04 16.16 11.93
N ASP A 195 20.27 16.21 13.24
CA ASP A 195 20.84 15.10 14.02
C ASP A 195 20.01 13.82 13.88
N ALA A 196 18.68 13.94 13.97
CA ALA A 196 17.78 12.81 13.78
C ALA A 196 17.86 12.23 12.36
N LEU A 197 17.91 13.09 11.33
CA LEU A 197 18.02 12.67 9.93
C LEU A 197 19.38 12.02 9.63
N GLU A 198 20.47 12.55 10.19
CA GLU A 198 21.81 11.98 10.06
C GLU A 198 21.92 10.62 10.76
N ALA A 199 21.28 10.45 11.92
CA ALA A 199 21.22 9.16 12.59
C ALA A 199 20.45 8.11 11.78
N ILE A 200 19.32 8.50 11.17
CA ILE A 200 18.55 7.64 10.25
C ILE A 200 19.41 7.28 9.02
N ALA A 201 20.06 8.26 8.40
CA ALA A 201 20.95 8.07 7.26
C ALA A 201 22.10 7.12 7.60
N ALA A 202 22.71 7.27 8.77
CA ALA A 202 23.80 6.40 9.23
C ALA A 202 23.32 4.95 9.45
N SER A 203 22.12 4.76 9.99
CA SER A 203 21.51 3.44 10.13
C SER A 203 21.23 2.77 8.77
N HIS A 204 20.66 3.53 7.84
CA HIS A 204 20.46 3.06 6.47
C HIS A 204 21.79 2.75 5.77
N ALA A 205 22.83 3.57 5.95
CA ALA A 205 24.14 3.31 5.36
C ALA A 205 24.77 1.99 5.87
N ARG A 206 24.53 1.61 7.13
CA ARG A 206 24.98 0.32 7.68
C ARG A 206 24.19 -0.87 7.15
N HIS A 207 22.87 -0.73 7.05
CA HIS A 207 21.99 -1.90 6.91
C HIS A 207 21.18 -1.96 5.61
N GLY A 208 20.96 -0.83 4.94
CA GLY A 208 20.15 -0.65 3.72
C GLY A 208 18.64 -0.71 3.92
N HIS A 209 18.17 -0.68 5.17
CA HIS A 209 16.83 -1.18 5.56
C HIS A 209 15.73 -0.11 5.65
N VAL A 210 16.10 1.17 5.83
CA VAL A 210 15.11 2.26 5.88
C VAL A 210 14.54 2.45 4.48
N GLN A 211 13.26 2.16 4.30
CA GLN A 211 12.59 2.36 3.01
C GLN A 211 11.97 3.76 2.91
N GLU A 212 11.50 4.30 4.04
CA GLU A 212 10.71 5.52 4.09
C GLU A 212 11.06 6.36 5.32
N VAL A 213 11.18 7.66 5.10
CA VAL A 213 11.21 8.68 6.15
C VAL A 213 9.99 9.57 6.04
N ILE A 214 9.23 9.64 7.12
CA ILE A 214 8.07 10.52 7.27
C ILE A 214 8.55 11.83 7.91
N VAL A 215 8.30 12.95 7.24
CA VAL A 215 8.43 14.28 7.83
C VAL A 215 7.01 14.77 8.09
N GLN A 216 6.63 14.84 9.36
CA GLN A 216 5.28 15.23 9.76
C GLN A 216 5.31 16.50 10.61
N ASN A 217 4.46 17.46 10.25
CA ASN A 217 4.27 18.68 11.02
C ASN A 217 3.37 18.46 12.25
N PHE A 218 3.68 19.17 13.33
CA PHE A 218 2.82 19.31 14.49
C PHE A 218 1.67 20.27 14.18
N LEU A 219 0.45 19.83 14.53
CA LEU A 219 -0.74 20.65 14.60
C LEU A 219 -1.33 20.51 16.01
N PRO A 220 -1.72 21.62 16.67
CA PRO A 220 -2.33 21.56 17.99
C PRO A 220 -3.71 20.91 17.89
N LYS A 221 -4.01 20.02 18.84
CA LYS A 221 -5.24 19.25 18.85
C LYS A 221 -5.96 19.41 20.18
N PRO A 222 -7.31 19.53 20.19
CA PRO A 222 -8.06 19.55 21.43
C PRO A 222 -7.78 18.30 22.28
N ARG A 223 -7.77 18.47 23.60
CA ARG A 223 -7.60 17.39 24.59
C ARG A 223 -6.20 16.76 24.63
N THR A 224 -5.19 17.47 24.13
CA THR A 224 -3.77 17.12 24.31
C THR A 224 -3.08 18.12 25.24
N GLY A 225 -1.90 17.76 25.75
CA GLY A 225 -1.10 18.68 26.58
C GLY A 225 -0.62 19.91 25.80
N MET A 226 -0.50 19.79 24.47
CA MET A 226 -0.03 20.83 23.56
C MET A 226 -1.17 21.52 22.79
N GLN A 227 -2.42 21.43 23.26
CA GLN A 227 -3.56 21.98 22.55
C GLN A 227 -3.53 23.52 22.37
N HIS A 228 -2.70 24.22 23.16
CA HIS A 228 -2.56 25.67 23.14
C HIS A 228 -1.24 26.14 22.49
N GLU A 229 -0.42 25.22 22.01
CA GLU A 229 0.81 25.53 21.29
C GLU A 229 0.51 26.00 19.87
N ALA A 230 1.44 26.75 19.29
CA ALA A 230 1.34 27.16 17.89
C ALA A 230 1.52 25.96 16.95
N PRO A 231 0.79 25.88 15.82
CA PRO A 231 1.09 24.89 14.79
C PRO A 231 2.50 25.11 14.22
N CYS A 232 3.08 24.05 13.69
CA CYS A 232 4.34 24.13 12.96
C CYS A 232 4.22 25.16 11.81
N PRO A 233 5.13 26.16 11.75
CA PRO A 233 5.16 27.11 10.63
C PRO A 233 5.36 26.39 9.29
N GLN A 234 4.63 26.84 8.26
CA GLN A 234 4.67 26.19 6.95
C GLN A 234 6.06 26.23 6.31
N ASP A 235 6.79 27.33 6.47
CA ASP A 235 8.16 27.49 5.97
C ASP A 235 9.14 26.55 6.68
N GLU A 236 9.03 26.37 8.00
CA GLU A 236 9.80 25.38 8.76
C GLU A 236 9.50 23.96 8.29
N TYR A 237 8.23 23.64 8.01
CA TYR A 237 7.84 22.34 7.52
C TYR A 237 8.41 22.04 6.13
N LEU A 238 8.22 22.95 5.17
CA LEU A 238 8.75 22.79 3.80
C LEU A 238 10.28 22.77 3.78
N TRP A 239 10.93 23.57 4.64
CA TRP A 239 12.37 23.51 4.83
C TRP A 239 12.81 22.13 5.33
N SER A 240 12.12 21.57 6.31
CA SER A 240 12.47 20.27 6.91
C SER A 240 12.31 19.12 5.90
N ILE A 241 11.28 19.15 5.05
CA ILE A 241 11.12 18.17 3.95
C ILE A 241 12.28 18.30 2.96
N ALA A 242 12.60 19.52 2.53
CA ALA A 242 13.68 19.74 1.57
C ALA A 242 15.05 19.36 2.15
N ALA A 243 15.28 19.63 3.43
CA ALA A 243 16.49 19.22 4.14
C ALA A 243 16.60 17.70 4.25
N ALA A 244 15.51 17.01 4.61
CA ALA A 244 15.46 15.55 4.67
C ALA A 244 15.84 14.91 3.32
N ARG A 245 15.31 15.41 2.20
CA ARG A 245 15.69 14.93 0.86
C ARG A 245 17.18 15.10 0.54
N ILE A 246 17.81 16.13 1.07
CA ILE A 246 19.23 16.43 0.80
C ILE A 246 20.15 15.62 1.71
N ILE A 247 19.77 15.42 2.97
CA ILE A 247 20.57 14.74 4.00
C ILE A 247 20.47 13.21 3.84
N LEU A 248 19.28 12.69 3.59
CA LEU A 248 19.04 11.25 3.49
C LEU A 248 19.60 10.70 2.18
N PRO A 249 20.10 9.46 2.16
CA PRO A 249 20.43 8.75 0.93
C PRO A 249 19.26 8.82 -0.07
N PRO A 250 19.51 9.12 -1.36
CA PRO A 250 18.43 9.28 -2.35
C PRO A 250 17.52 8.06 -2.49
N SER A 251 18.03 6.86 -2.19
CA SER A 251 17.28 5.60 -2.17
C SER A 251 16.16 5.53 -1.13
N ILE A 252 16.14 6.42 -0.13
CA ILE A 252 15.07 6.48 0.87
C ILE A 252 13.91 7.29 0.32
N HIS A 253 12.71 6.71 0.36
CA HIS A 253 11.48 7.41 0.02
C HIS A 253 11.15 8.45 1.08
N LEU A 254 10.70 9.62 0.65
CA LEU A 254 10.35 10.72 1.54
C LEU A 254 8.85 10.99 1.46
N GLN A 255 8.20 10.87 2.61
CA GLN A 255 6.76 11.00 2.77
C GLN A 255 6.43 12.22 3.63
N ALA A 256 5.39 12.96 3.24
CA ALA A 256 4.78 14.01 4.05
C ALA A 256 3.25 13.85 4.01
N PRO A 257 2.55 13.75 5.17
CA PRO A 257 1.11 13.51 5.19
C PRO A 257 0.32 14.62 4.47
N PRO A 258 -0.43 14.31 3.40
CA PRO A 258 -1.10 15.34 2.59
C PRO A 258 -2.33 15.93 3.28
N ASN A 259 -2.94 15.21 4.23
CA ASN A 259 -4.07 15.69 5.03
C ASN A 259 -3.69 16.77 6.06
N LEU A 260 -2.40 16.91 6.39
CA LEU A 260 -1.90 17.88 7.38
C LEU A 260 -1.42 19.19 6.77
N SER A 261 -1.70 19.40 5.48
CA SER A 261 -1.42 20.63 4.72
C SER A 261 -2.66 21.07 3.97
N ASP A 262 -3.03 22.34 4.05
CA ASP A 262 -4.22 22.85 3.35
C ASP A 262 -4.03 22.87 1.82
N ASP A 263 -2.85 23.27 1.36
CA ASP A 263 -2.35 23.01 0.00
C ASP A 263 -1.22 21.98 0.09
N PHE A 264 -1.52 20.71 -0.16
CA PHE A 264 -0.51 19.64 -0.13
C PHE A 264 0.30 19.55 -1.42
N GLY A 265 -0.08 20.26 -2.49
CA GLY A 265 0.65 20.23 -3.75
C GLY A 265 2.09 20.72 -3.60
N VAL A 266 2.32 21.72 -2.75
CA VAL A 266 3.67 22.27 -2.49
C VAL A 266 4.63 21.26 -1.84
N LEU A 267 4.13 20.16 -1.27
CA LEU A 267 4.98 19.12 -0.69
C LEU A 267 5.79 18.41 -1.79
N LEU A 268 5.23 18.24 -2.99
CA LEU A 268 5.98 17.76 -4.17
C LEU A 268 7.09 18.72 -4.57
N ASP A 269 6.87 20.01 -4.37
CA ASP A 269 7.85 21.05 -4.65
C ASP A 269 8.98 21.08 -3.61
N ALA A 270 8.70 20.57 -2.41
CA ALA A 270 9.67 20.39 -1.33
C ALA A 270 10.52 19.11 -1.45
N GLY A 271 10.10 18.12 -2.25
CA GLY A 271 10.93 16.97 -2.63
C GLY A 271 10.43 15.59 -2.17
N ILE A 272 9.17 15.47 -1.74
CA ILE A 272 8.57 14.16 -1.50
C ILE A 272 8.40 13.39 -2.80
N ASP A 273 8.45 12.07 -2.70
CA ASP A 273 8.09 11.14 -3.78
C ASP A 273 6.92 10.24 -3.38
N ASP A 274 6.45 10.30 -2.14
CA ASP A 274 5.36 9.47 -1.64
C ASP A 274 4.33 10.29 -0.84
N TRP A 275 3.04 10.07 -1.12
CA TRP A 275 1.93 10.70 -0.40
C TRP A 275 1.55 9.96 0.90
N GLY A 276 2.13 8.80 1.15
CA GLY A 276 1.89 7.95 2.30
C GLY A 276 0.70 7.01 2.16
N GLY A 277 0.35 6.41 3.29
CA GLY A 277 -0.84 5.57 3.42
C GLY A 277 -2.13 6.37 3.34
N VAL A 278 -2.87 6.24 2.24
CA VAL A 278 -4.15 6.92 2.00
C VAL A 278 -5.27 5.91 2.03
N SER A 279 -6.27 6.14 2.89
CA SER A 279 -7.39 5.21 3.01
C SER A 279 -8.65 5.72 2.33
N PRO A 280 -9.31 4.90 1.49
CA PRO A 280 -10.62 5.24 0.95
C PRO A 280 -11.78 5.01 1.94
N ILE A 281 -11.55 4.28 3.04
CA ILE A 281 -12.62 3.83 3.96
C ILE A 281 -12.39 4.24 5.41
N THR A 282 -11.16 4.13 5.91
CA THR A 282 -10.85 4.39 7.32
C THR A 282 -10.38 5.82 7.53
N ALA A 283 -10.80 6.44 8.64
CA ALA A 283 -10.29 7.74 9.04
C ALA A 283 -8.80 7.66 9.42
N ASP A 284 -8.11 8.80 9.43
CA ASP A 284 -6.84 8.93 10.13
C ASP A 284 -7.14 8.94 11.64
N HIS A 285 -6.90 7.83 12.34
CA HIS A 285 -7.15 7.78 13.80
C HIS A 285 -6.14 8.60 14.61
N VAL A 286 -5.00 8.98 14.01
CA VAL A 286 -4.01 9.85 14.65
C VAL A 286 -4.42 11.32 14.48
N ASN A 287 -4.94 11.70 13.32
CA ASN A 287 -5.43 13.05 12.99
C ASN A 287 -6.90 13.02 12.51
N PRO A 288 -7.87 12.61 13.35
CA PRO A 288 -9.25 12.38 12.93
C PRO A 288 -9.96 13.64 12.40
N GLU A 289 -9.47 14.83 12.76
CA GLU A 289 -9.93 16.12 12.26
C GLU A 289 -9.44 16.48 10.85
N ARG A 290 -8.51 15.71 10.29
CA ARG A 290 -7.91 15.91 8.96
C ARG A 290 -8.10 14.66 8.09
N PRO A 291 -9.24 14.54 7.38
CA PRO A 291 -9.53 13.35 6.56
C PRO A 291 -8.54 13.21 5.39
N TRP A 292 -8.37 11.96 4.93
CA TRP A 292 -7.55 11.65 3.77
C TRP A 292 -8.06 12.38 2.52
N PRO A 293 -7.17 12.93 1.67
CA PRO A 293 -7.56 13.39 0.35
C PRO A 293 -8.12 12.24 -0.49
N ALA A 294 -9.14 12.51 -1.29
CA ALA A 294 -9.62 11.55 -2.28
C ALA A 294 -8.53 11.21 -3.30
N LEU A 295 -8.54 9.97 -3.80
CA LEU A 295 -7.55 9.48 -4.76
C LEU A 295 -7.49 10.34 -6.04
N ASP A 296 -8.64 10.76 -6.55
CA ASP A 296 -8.71 11.62 -7.74
C ASP A 296 -8.03 12.97 -7.49
N LYS A 297 -8.17 13.53 -6.27
CA LYS A 297 -7.48 14.78 -5.90
C LYS A 297 -5.96 14.60 -5.86
N LEU A 298 -5.47 13.48 -5.30
CA LEU A 298 -4.03 13.16 -5.33
C LEU A 298 -3.53 13.06 -6.76
N ARG A 299 -4.29 12.38 -7.64
CA ARG A 299 -3.94 12.19 -9.04
C ARG A 299 -3.86 13.53 -9.77
N VAL A 300 -4.89 14.38 -9.66
CA VAL A 300 -4.92 15.72 -10.28
C VAL A 300 -3.74 16.58 -9.80
N VAL A 301 -3.47 16.63 -8.50
CA VAL A 301 -2.36 17.43 -7.94
C VAL A 301 -0.99 16.92 -8.41
N THR A 302 -0.85 15.60 -8.53
CA THR A 302 0.37 14.93 -9.01
C THR A 302 0.58 15.19 -10.50
N GLU A 303 -0.44 14.97 -11.33
CA GLU A 303 -0.37 15.19 -12.79
C GLU A 303 -0.16 16.67 -13.14
N ALA A 304 -0.71 17.60 -12.37
CA ALA A 304 -0.50 19.05 -12.53
C ALA A 304 0.98 19.48 -12.37
N ARG A 305 1.81 18.63 -11.73
CA ARG A 305 3.27 18.84 -11.59
C ARG A 305 4.09 17.97 -12.54
N GLY A 306 3.45 17.42 -13.57
CA GLY A 306 4.08 16.56 -14.57
C GLY A 306 4.51 15.20 -14.02
N LYS A 307 3.95 14.78 -12.88
CA LYS A 307 4.25 13.50 -12.23
C LYS A 307 3.15 12.46 -12.51
N ALA A 308 3.45 11.19 -12.27
CA ALA A 308 2.51 10.09 -12.38
C ALA A 308 2.30 9.46 -11.00
N LEU A 309 1.03 9.35 -10.59
CA LEU A 309 0.64 8.70 -9.34
C LEU A 309 0.60 7.17 -9.56
N ALA A 310 1.22 6.40 -8.66
CA ALA A 310 1.17 4.94 -8.69
C ALA A 310 0.90 4.36 -7.28
N PRO A 311 0.03 3.34 -7.15
CA PRO A 311 -0.12 2.63 -5.89
C PRO A 311 1.14 1.81 -5.59
N ARG A 312 1.55 1.77 -4.33
CA ARG A 312 2.58 0.87 -3.81
C ARG A 312 1.99 -0.08 -2.77
N LEU A 313 2.78 -1.07 -2.38
CA LEU A 313 2.50 -1.92 -1.23
C LEU A 313 2.98 -1.23 0.07
N THR A 314 2.80 -1.93 1.18
CA THR A 314 3.43 -1.55 2.47
C THR A 314 4.95 -1.55 2.41
N ILE A 315 5.50 -2.36 1.50
CA ILE A 315 6.92 -2.49 1.20
C ILE A 315 7.20 -1.84 -0.17
N TYR A 316 8.31 -1.11 -0.28
CA TYR A 316 8.66 -0.40 -1.52
C TYR A 316 9.26 -1.33 -2.59
N PRO A 317 9.18 -0.95 -3.89
CA PRO A 317 9.64 -1.76 -5.03
C PRO A 317 11.02 -2.38 -4.87
N GLU A 318 12.00 -1.61 -4.41
CA GLU A 318 13.41 -1.98 -4.25
C GLU A 318 13.59 -3.16 -3.29
N PHE A 319 12.67 -3.30 -2.33
CA PHE A 319 12.65 -4.38 -1.36
C PHE A 319 11.75 -5.53 -1.84
N ALA A 320 10.61 -5.22 -2.47
CA ALA A 320 9.67 -6.21 -3.00
C ALA A 320 10.28 -7.11 -4.08
N ILE A 321 11.11 -6.55 -4.96
CA ILE A 321 11.80 -7.30 -6.03
C ILE A 321 13.04 -8.06 -5.55
N ASN A 322 13.45 -7.85 -4.29
CA ASN A 322 14.59 -8.53 -3.65
C ASN A 322 14.14 -9.34 -2.41
N PRO A 323 13.14 -10.24 -2.55
CA PRO A 323 12.46 -10.83 -1.40
C PRO A 323 13.35 -11.78 -0.59
N THR A 324 14.38 -12.39 -1.20
CA THR A 324 15.31 -13.30 -0.52
C THR A 324 16.20 -12.61 0.52
N VAL A 325 16.34 -11.28 0.45
CA VAL A 325 17.12 -10.48 1.42
C VAL A 325 16.20 -9.92 2.49
N TRP A 326 15.08 -9.34 2.07
CA TRP A 326 14.29 -8.43 2.91
C TRP A 326 13.02 -9.06 3.49
N VAL A 327 12.55 -10.15 2.91
CA VAL A 327 11.22 -10.67 3.19
C VAL A 327 11.33 -12.07 3.77
N ASP A 328 10.43 -12.41 4.68
CA ASP A 328 10.27 -13.79 5.13
C ASP A 328 9.77 -14.69 4.00
N ASP A 329 10.26 -15.92 3.89
CA ASP A 329 9.89 -16.85 2.82
C ASP A 329 8.38 -17.06 2.72
N ALA A 330 7.67 -17.02 3.86
CA ALA A 330 6.20 -17.15 3.89
C ALA A 330 5.47 -15.98 3.19
N LEU A 331 6.12 -14.82 3.06
CA LEU A 331 5.56 -13.58 2.52
C LEU A 331 5.94 -13.32 1.05
N HIS A 332 6.80 -14.15 0.45
CA HIS A 332 7.21 -13.98 -0.96
C HIS A 332 6.00 -14.02 -1.91
N PHE A 333 5.16 -15.05 -1.80
CA PHE A 333 3.98 -15.17 -2.65
C PHE A 333 2.94 -14.05 -2.39
N PRO A 334 2.53 -13.74 -1.15
CA PRO A 334 1.63 -12.62 -0.88
C PRO A 334 2.08 -11.28 -1.49
N ILE A 335 3.38 -10.98 -1.44
CA ILE A 335 3.92 -9.76 -2.05
C ILE A 335 3.84 -9.84 -3.57
N LEU A 336 4.28 -10.93 -4.19
CA LEU A 336 4.23 -11.11 -5.65
C LEU A 336 2.80 -11.08 -6.21
N ASP A 337 1.84 -11.64 -5.48
CA ASP A 337 0.42 -11.63 -5.85
C ASP A 337 -0.14 -10.20 -5.91
N ARG A 338 0.30 -9.33 -5.00
CA ARG A 338 -0.12 -7.91 -4.95
C ARG A 338 0.77 -6.96 -5.75
N SER A 339 1.93 -7.42 -6.22
CA SER A 339 2.88 -6.60 -6.97
C SER A 339 2.63 -6.66 -8.47
N ASP A 340 2.91 -5.57 -9.17
CA ASP A 340 3.16 -5.56 -10.61
C ASP A 340 4.61 -6.00 -10.92
N ALA A 341 5.00 -5.95 -12.19
CA ALA A 341 6.33 -6.38 -12.63
C ALA A 341 7.48 -5.46 -12.12
N GLU A 342 7.16 -4.27 -11.62
CA GLU A 342 8.12 -3.33 -11.05
C GLU A 342 8.17 -3.41 -9.52
N GLY A 343 7.34 -4.24 -8.87
CA GLY A 343 7.24 -4.31 -7.41
C GLY A 343 6.30 -3.25 -6.80
N LEU A 344 5.56 -2.51 -7.63
CA LEU A 344 4.52 -1.58 -7.18
C LEU A 344 3.22 -2.33 -6.90
N GLY A 345 2.28 -1.69 -6.20
CA GLY A 345 0.95 -2.28 -6.00
C GLY A 345 0.21 -2.34 -7.33
N ARG A 346 -0.58 -3.39 -7.54
CA ARG A 346 -1.44 -3.48 -8.73
C ARG A 346 -2.49 -2.36 -8.73
N ASP A 347 -2.75 -1.78 -9.89
CA ASP A 347 -3.82 -0.79 -10.09
C ASP A 347 -5.22 -1.43 -10.00
N ASP A 348 -5.33 -2.72 -10.28
CA ASP A 348 -6.56 -3.48 -10.07
C ASP A 348 -6.60 -4.04 -8.64
N PRO A 349 -7.79 -4.09 -8.00
CA PRO A 349 -7.93 -4.64 -6.65
C PRO A 349 -7.63 -6.15 -6.57
N GLY A 350 -7.32 -6.80 -7.69
CA GLY A 350 -7.07 -8.23 -7.77
C GLY A 350 -8.29 -9.06 -7.41
N GLN A 351 -8.04 -10.35 -7.22
CA GLN A 351 -9.05 -11.23 -6.64
C GLN A 351 -9.09 -11.07 -5.11
N VAL A 352 -10.26 -10.80 -4.54
CA VAL A 352 -10.44 -10.83 -3.09
C VAL A 352 -10.48 -12.28 -2.63
N TRP A 353 -9.42 -12.72 -1.94
CA TRP A 353 -9.30 -14.08 -1.40
C TRP A 353 -9.85 -14.20 0.03
N PRO A 354 -10.48 -15.34 0.40
CA PRO A 354 -10.93 -16.39 -0.51
C PRO A 354 -12.09 -15.91 -1.39
N GLU A 355 -12.05 -16.27 -2.68
CA GLU A 355 -13.17 -15.99 -3.58
C GLU A 355 -14.41 -16.73 -3.07
N LYS A 356 -15.39 -15.98 -2.57
CA LYS A 356 -16.66 -16.57 -2.12
C LYS A 356 -17.54 -16.80 -3.34
N VAL A 357 -17.47 -18.01 -3.89
CA VAL A 357 -18.44 -18.48 -4.89
C VAL A 357 -19.78 -18.72 -4.18
N THR A 358 -20.71 -17.76 -4.30
CA THR A 358 -22.00 -17.81 -3.58
C THR A 358 -23.03 -18.74 -4.20
N ALA A 359 -22.80 -19.23 -5.41
CA ALA A 359 -23.61 -20.25 -6.07
C ALA A 359 -22.78 -20.91 -7.17
N ALA A 360 -22.87 -22.24 -7.26
CA ALA A 360 -22.44 -23.01 -8.42
C ALA A 360 -23.67 -23.21 -9.30
N ASP A 361 -23.65 -22.71 -10.53
CA ASP A 361 -24.62 -23.13 -11.55
C ASP A 361 -24.02 -24.29 -12.35
N VAL A 362 -24.81 -25.36 -12.52
CA VAL A 362 -24.45 -26.45 -13.43
C VAL A 362 -24.83 -25.99 -14.83
N VAL A 363 -23.83 -25.73 -15.66
CA VAL A 363 -24.05 -25.47 -17.08
C VAL A 363 -24.64 -26.75 -17.69
N LEU A 364 -25.83 -26.64 -18.31
CA LEU A 364 -26.55 -27.77 -18.93
C LEU A 364 -25.91 -28.25 -20.25
N ASP A 365 -24.61 -28.07 -20.42
CA ASP A 365 -23.80 -28.50 -21.58
C ASP A 365 -22.96 -29.75 -21.29
N GLY A 366 -23.28 -30.45 -20.18
CA GLY A 366 -22.54 -31.61 -19.70
C GLY A 366 -21.28 -31.26 -18.90
N ALA A 367 -20.91 -29.98 -18.79
CA ALA A 367 -19.78 -29.57 -17.99
C ALA A 367 -20.14 -29.32 -16.52
N GLU A 368 -19.70 -30.22 -15.62
CA GLU A 368 -19.58 -29.90 -14.18
C GLU A 368 -18.48 -28.83 -13.99
N VAL A 369 -18.85 -27.57 -14.25
CA VAL A 369 -18.06 -26.38 -13.93
C VAL A 369 -18.87 -25.62 -12.91
N VAL A 370 -18.26 -25.33 -11.76
CA VAL A 370 -18.80 -24.33 -10.84
C VAL A 370 -18.59 -22.98 -11.52
N LEU A 371 -19.61 -22.47 -12.21
CA LEU A 371 -19.62 -21.07 -12.61
C LEU A 371 -19.64 -20.23 -11.34
N ILE A 372 -18.78 -19.20 -11.27
CA ILE A 372 -18.96 -18.16 -10.27
C ILE A 372 -20.36 -17.59 -10.54
N GLY A 373 -21.30 -17.80 -9.63
CA GLY A 373 -22.69 -17.43 -9.87
C GLY A 373 -22.84 -15.95 -10.23
N HIS A 374 -24.00 -15.59 -10.77
CA HIS A 374 -24.47 -14.24 -11.15
C HIS A 374 -24.35 -13.13 -10.06
N ARG A 375 -23.88 -13.49 -8.85
CA ARG A 375 -23.58 -12.59 -7.73
C ARG A 375 -22.06 -12.44 -7.49
N SER A 376 -21.23 -12.77 -8.47
CA SER A 376 -19.80 -12.47 -8.41
C SER A 376 -19.56 -11.00 -8.10
N THR A 377 -18.57 -10.74 -7.25
CA THR A 377 -18.10 -9.38 -6.99
C THR A 377 -17.05 -8.94 -8.02
N GLN A 378 -16.52 -9.87 -8.83
CA GLN A 378 -15.56 -9.60 -9.90
C GLN A 378 -16.24 -9.59 -11.26
N TRP A 379 -15.71 -8.78 -12.17
CA TRP A 379 -16.13 -8.79 -13.56
C TRP A 379 -15.47 -9.96 -14.32
N TYR A 380 -16.26 -10.62 -15.17
CA TYR A 380 -15.78 -11.54 -16.19
C TYR A 380 -16.75 -11.50 -17.37
N SER A 381 -16.35 -12.07 -18.51
CA SER A 381 -17.23 -12.16 -19.68
C SER A 381 -18.51 -12.93 -19.34
N GLY A 382 -19.67 -12.26 -19.40
CA GLY A 382 -20.97 -12.82 -19.05
C GLY A 382 -21.44 -12.53 -17.62
N ALA A 383 -20.67 -11.77 -16.83
CA ALA A 383 -21.12 -11.26 -15.53
C ALA A 383 -22.11 -10.09 -15.70
N ASN A 384 -22.98 -9.89 -14.70
CA ASN A 384 -24.02 -8.84 -14.71
C ASN A 384 -23.53 -7.49 -14.17
N ASN A 385 -22.33 -7.43 -13.59
CA ASN A 385 -21.67 -6.19 -13.20
C ASN A 385 -20.96 -5.56 -14.43
N PRO A 386 -20.83 -4.23 -14.49
CA PRO A 386 -20.08 -3.58 -15.56
C PRO A 386 -18.58 -3.94 -15.49
N PRO A 387 -17.87 -3.94 -16.65
CA PRO A 387 -16.42 -4.06 -16.65
C PRO A 387 -15.77 -2.93 -15.85
N PRO A 388 -14.65 -3.20 -15.16
CA PRO A 388 -13.86 -2.12 -14.58
C PRO A 388 -13.40 -1.18 -15.70
N SER A 389 -13.44 0.13 -15.46
CA SER A 389 -12.83 1.07 -16.38
C SER A 389 -11.32 1.03 -16.21
N LEU A 390 -10.61 0.54 -17.23
CA LEU A 390 -9.16 0.34 -17.20
C LEU A 390 -8.39 1.57 -17.70
N ILE A 391 -8.96 2.34 -18.63
CA ILE A 391 -8.29 3.45 -19.29
C ILE A 391 -9.30 4.57 -19.55
N GLY A 392 -8.95 5.80 -19.18
CA GLY A 392 -9.66 7.00 -19.62
C GLY A 392 -10.87 7.42 -18.78
N MET A 393 -11.19 6.75 -17.67
CA MET A 393 -12.19 7.21 -16.70
C MET A 393 -11.59 7.39 -15.30
N GLN A 394 -12.06 8.43 -14.61
CA GLN A 394 -11.89 8.67 -13.18
C GLN A 394 -12.70 7.64 -12.36
N HIS A 395 -12.45 7.57 -11.05
CA HIS A 395 -13.16 6.63 -10.18
C HIS A 395 -14.68 6.92 -10.10
N ASP A 396 -15.10 8.16 -10.33
CA ASP A 396 -16.51 8.56 -10.38
C ASP A 396 -17.20 8.30 -11.74
N GLY A 397 -16.47 7.71 -12.69
CA GLY A 397 -16.97 7.40 -14.03
C GLY A 397 -16.94 8.58 -15.00
N THR A 398 -16.38 9.73 -14.62
CA THR A 398 -16.12 10.82 -15.57
C THR A 398 -14.89 10.53 -16.42
N PRO A 399 -14.84 10.95 -17.70
CA PRO A 399 -13.63 10.80 -18.49
C PRO A 399 -12.46 11.61 -17.91
N PHE A 400 -11.24 11.09 -18.04
CA PHE A 400 -10.06 11.95 -17.94
C PHE A 400 -9.99 12.89 -19.15
N ASP A 401 -9.35 14.04 -18.97
CA ASP A 401 -9.04 14.95 -20.07
C ASP A 401 -8.31 14.21 -21.20
N GLU A 402 -8.61 14.59 -22.45
CA GLU A 402 -7.88 14.08 -23.61
C GLU A 402 -6.38 14.36 -23.44
N VAL A 403 -5.57 13.32 -23.66
CA VAL A 403 -4.12 13.47 -23.58
C VAL A 403 -3.60 13.98 -24.91
N ASP A 404 -3.06 15.20 -24.89
CA ASP A 404 -2.25 15.70 -25.99
C ASP A 404 -0.89 15.01 -25.97
N VAL A 405 -0.72 14.05 -26.89
CA VAL A 405 0.50 13.25 -27.07
C VAL A 405 1.72 14.15 -27.33
N ASP A 406 1.54 15.32 -27.94
CA ASP A 406 2.63 16.24 -28.29
C ASP A 406 3.15 17.02 -27.07
N THR A 407 2.41 17.00 -25.96
CA THR A 407 2.84 17.56 -24.66
C THR A 407 3.63 16.58 -23.80
N LEU A 408 3.63 15.29 -24.15
CA LEU A 408 4.42 14.29 -23.45
C LEU A 408 5.91 14.49 -23.68
N ARG A 409 6.71 14.02 -22.72
CA ARG A 409 8.17 14.11 -22.72
C ARG A 409 8.74 12.77 -22.28
N GLY A 410 10.00 12.52 -22.63
CA GLY A 410 10.71 11.30 -22.25
C GLY A 410 10.54 10.16 -23.25
N PRO A 411 11.09 8.97 -22.94
CA PRO A 411 11.24 7.87 -23.90
C PRO A 411 9.91 7.40 -24.52
N ILE A 412 8.84 7.33 -23.74
CA ILE A 412 7.52 6.93 -24.25
C ILE A 412 7.00 7.94 -25.29
N ALA A 413 7.21 9.23 -25.08
CA ALA A 413 6.79 10.26 -26.04
C ALA A 413 7.53 10.11 -27.38
N GLU A 414 8.84 9.83 -27.33
CA GLU A 414 9.66 9.60 -28.53
C GLU A 414 9.18 8.38 -29.31
N ILE A 415 8.87 7.27 -28.61
CA ILE A 415 8.33 6.05 -29.22
C ILE A 415 6.98 6.34 -29.89
N LEU A 416 6.05 7.02 -29.19
CA LEU A 416 4.73 7.35 -29.74
C LEU A 416 4.82 8.27 -30.96
N HIS A 417 5.77 9.22 -30.97
CA HIS A 417 6.03 10.06 -32.12
C HIS A 417 6.56 9.25 -33.32
N GLY A 418 7.53 8.37 -33.09
CA GLY A 418 8.07 7.47 -34.12
C GLY A 418 6.99 6.58 -34.74
N VAL A 419 6.12 5.99 -33.91
CA VAL A 419 4.99 5.17 -34.34
C VAL A 419 4.02 5.95 -35.22
N ARG A 420 3.69 7.21 -34.86
CA ARG A 420 2.84 8.09 -35.69
C ARG A 420 3.46 8.43 -37.04
N LEU A 421 4.80 8.38 -37.14
CA LEU A 421 5.54 8.54 -38.40
C LEU A 421 5.71 7.22 -39.18
N GLY A 422 5.09 6.12 -38.71
CA GLY A 422 5.13 4.82 -39.37
C GLY A 422 6.36 3.96 -39.02
N GLN A 423 7.11 4.33 -37.98
CA GLN A 423 8.22 3.51 -37.49
C GLN A 423 7.70 2.27 -36.75
N ARG A 424 8.43 1.15 -36.90
CA ARG A 424 8.13 -0.09 -36.18
C ARG A 424 8.81 -0.07 -34.82
N ILE A 425 8.08 -0.50 -33.79
CA ILE A 425 8.57 -0.62 -32.43
C ILE A 425 9.47 -1.84 -32.29
N ASN A 426 10.62 -1.69 -31.65
CA ASN A 426 11.54 -2.78 -31.32
C ASN A 426 11.32 -3.30 -29.87
N GLU A 427 12.03 -4.36 -29.49
CA GLU A 427 11.88 -4.99 -28.17
C GLU A 427 12.16 -4.04 -26.99
N ALA A 428 13.21 -3.22 -27.07
CA ALA A 428 13.56 -2.28 -26.01
C ALA A 428 12.51 -1.18 -25.85
N GLU A 429 11.93 -0.71 -26.95
CA GLU A 429 10.83 0.25 -26.94
C GLU A 429 9.56 -0.39 -26.38
N ILE A 430 9.25 -1.66 -26.69
CA ILE A 430 8.13 -2.39 -26.07
C ILE A 430 8.30 -2.47 -24.56
N ILE A 431 9.50 -2.83 -24.07
CA ILE A 431 9.82 -2.86 -22.63
C ILE A 431 9.59 -1.47 -22.02
N THR A 432 9.99 -0.41 -22.71
CA THR A 432 9.78 0.97 -22.27
C THR A 432 8.29 1.34 -22.20
N LEU A 433 7.45 0.83 -23.11
CA LEU A 433 6.00 1.07 -23.03
C LEU A 433 5.35 0.36 -21.82
N PHE A 434 5.90 -0.76 -21.33
CA PHE A 434 5.38 -1.42 -20.13
C PHE A 434 5.61 -0.64 -18.83
N SER A 435 6.55 0.31 -18.81
CA SER A 435 6.76 1.19 -17.64
C SER A 435 5.83 2.41 -17.62
N ALA A 436 4.99 2.59 -18.64
CA ALA A 436 4.08 3.72 -18.76
C ALA A 436 3.12 3.79 -17.57
N ARG A 437 2.88 5.02 -17.06
CA ARG A 437 1.92 5.26 -15.98
C ARG A 437 1.08 6.52 -16.23
N GLY A 438 -0.08 6.59 -15.60
CA GLY A 438 -0.99 7.75 -15.66
C GLY A 438 -1.31 8.19 -17.09
N LYS A 439 -0.99 9.44 -17.42
CA LYS A 439 -1.24 10.03 -18.76
C LYS A 439 -0.52 9.29 -19.91
N GLU A 440 0.58 8.61 -19.64
CA GLU A 440 1.31 7.87 -20.68
C GLU A 440 0.52 6.65 -21.15
N VAL A 441 -0.13 5.92 -20.23
CA VAL A 441 -1.03 4.80 -20.58
C VAL A 441 -2.18 5.29 -21.46
N ARG A 442 -2.77 6.44 -21.10
CA ARG A 442 -3.85 7.07 -21.89
C ARG A 442 -3.38 7.48 -23.28
N ALA A 443 -2.15 8.01 -23.42
CA ALA A 443 -1.57 8.34 -24.71
C ALA A 443 -1.25 7.12 -25.57
N ILE A 444 -0.72 6.05 -24.96
CA ILE A 444 -0.48 4.77 -25.64
C ILE A 444 -1.81 4.22 -26.18
N ALA A 445 -2.84 4.19 -25.34
CA ALA A 445 -4.16 3.72 -25.72
C ALA A 445 -4.76 4.57 -26.86
N LYS A 446 -4.61 5.90 -26.79
CA LYS A 446 -5.05 6.80 -27.86
C LYS A 446 -4.35 6.50 -29.19
N VAL A 447 -3.02 6.38 -29.18
CA VAL A 447 -2.25 6.09 -30.40
C VAL A 447 -2.61 4.71 -30.96
N ALA A 448 -2.80 3.71 -30.10
CA ALA A 448 -3.24 2.37 -30.50
C ALA A 448 -4.65 2.41 -31.12
N ASP A 449 -5.58 3.18 -30.54
CA ASP A 449 -6.94 3.34 -31.04
C ASP A 449 -6.98 4.04 -32.40
N ASP A 450 -6.16 5.09 -32.58
CA ASP A 450 -5.96 5.84 -33.82
C ASP A 450 -5.40 4.91 -34.92
N LEU A 451 -4.39 4.07 -34.62
CA LEU A 451 -3.84 3.08 -35.55
C LEU A 451 -4.87 2.03 -35.94
N ARG A 452 -5.61 1.48 -34.97
CA ARG A 452 -6.71 0.53 -35.21
C ARG A 452 -7.76 1.17 -36.12
N LYS A 453 -8.14 2.42 -35.89
CA LYS A 453 -9.13 3.14 -36.69
C LYS A 453 -8.67 3.34 -38.14
N GLN A 454 -7.38 3.58 -38.37
CA GLN A 454 -6.83 3.66 -39.73
C GLN A 454 -6.95 2.35 -40.50
N VAL A 455 -6.85 1.20 -39.81
CA VAL A 455 -6.85 -0.13 -40.44
C VAL A 455 -8.27 -0.66 -40.65
N VAL A 456 -9.15 -0.55 -39.65
CA VAL A 456 -10.49 -1.19 -39.67
C VAL A 456 -11.67 -0.21 -39.59
N GLY A 457 -11.41 1.09 -39.44
CA GLY A 457 -12.45 2.11 -39.27
C GLY A 457 -13.15 2.02 -37.91
N ASP A 458 -14.39 2.52 -37.86
CA ASP A 458 -15.21 2.53 -36.64
C ASP A 458 -15.93 1.19 -36.36
N ALA A 459 -15.95 0.28 -37.33
CA ALA A 459 -16.65 -1.00 -37.21
C ALA A 459 -15.77 -2.04 -36.47
N ILE A 460 -16.16 -2.40 -35.25
CA ILE A 460 -15.53 -3.49 -34.48
C ILE A 460 -16.42 -4.74 -34.58
N THR A 461 -15.82 -5.86 -34.96
CA THR A 461 -16.53 -7.15 -35.12
C THR A 461 -16.26 -8.09 -33.95
N TRP A 462 -17.24 -8.90 -33.59
CA TRP A 462 -17.09 -10.02 -32.64
C TRP A 462 -17.74 -11.28 -33.21
N VAL A 463 -17.31 -12.45 -32.73
CA VAL A 463 -17.87 -13.74 -33.17
C VAL A 463 -18.82 -14.25 -32.09
N HIS A 464 -20.09 -14.45 -32.44
CA HIS A 464 -21.03 -15.18 -31.59
C HIS A 464 -20.76 -16.68 -31.69
N ASN A 465 -19.79 -17.14 -30.89
CA ASN A 465 -19.28 -18.50 -30.93
C ASN A 465 -19.94 -19.41 -29.88
N ARG A 466 -19.96 -20.71 -30.17
CA ARG A 466 -20.27 -21.77 -29.21
C ARG A 466 -19.10 -22.74 -29.16
N ASN A 467 -18.49 -22.88 -27.97
CA ASN A 467 -17.40 -23.83 -27.76
C ASN A 467 -17.98 -25.25 -27.64
N ILE A 468 -17.83 -26.07 -28.68
CA ILE A 468 -18.25 -27.48 -28.69
C ILE A 468 -17.09 -28.33 -28.21
N ASN A 469 -17.25 -28.96 -27.05
CA ASN A 469 -16.23 -29.78 -26.42
C ASN A 469 -16.66 -31.25 -26.39
N TYR A 470 -16.15 -32.05 -27.34
CA TYR A 470 -16.53 -33.45 -27.50
C TYR A 470 -16.09 -34.35 -26.35
N THR A 471 -15.03 -34.00 -25.62
CA THR A 471 -14.59 -34.76 -24.45
C THR A 471 -13.78 -33.90 -23.48
N LYS A 472 -13.86 -34.25 -22.19
CA LYS A 472 -12.95 -33.76 -21.15
C LYS A 472 -11.94 -34.82 -20.69
N VAL A 473 -11.91 -35.98 -21.35
CA VAL A 473 -10.91 -37.03 -21.07
C VAL A 473 -9.58 -36.60 -21.68
N CYS A 474 -8.56 -36.50 -20.83
CA CYS A 474 -7.21 -36.13 -21.27
C CYS A 474 -6.19 -37.06 -20.62
N THR A 475 -5.22 -37.52 -21.41
CA THR A 475 -4.11 -38.33 -20.90
C THR A 475 -3.05 -37.49 -20.18
N PHE A 476 -3.03 -36.17 -20.41
CA PHE A 476 -2.13 -35.24 -19.76
C PHE A 476 -2.61 -34.89 -18.35
N LYS A 477 -1.66 -34.90 -17.38
CA LYS A 477 -1.92 -34.67 -15.95
C LYS A 477 -1.49 -33.27 -15.50
N CYS A 478 -1.82 -32.26 -16.30
CA CYS A 478 -1.45 -30.88 -15.99
C CYS A 478 -2.12 -30.43 -14.69
N LYS A 479 -1.33 -30.09 -13.67
CA LYS A 479 -1.86 -29.68 -12.35
C LYS A 479 -2.74 -28.44 -12.43
N LEU A 480 -2.45 -27.53 -13.37
CA LEU A 480 -3.19 -26.29 -13.63
C LEU A 480 -4.51 -26.47 -14.40
N CYS A 481 -4.77 -27.62 -15.02
CA CYS A 481 -5.91 -27.78 -15.91
C CYS A 481 -7.21 -28.02 -15.12
N GLY A 482 -8.13 -27.05 -15.13
CA GLY A 482 -9.47 -27.18 -14.56
C GLY A 482 -10.46 -27.99 -15.43
N PHE A 483 -10.14 -28.14 -16.70
CA PHE A 483 -11.01 -28.75 -17.71
C PHE A 483 -10.90 -30.28 -17.75
N SER A 484 -9.69 -30.85 -17.82
CA SER A 484 -9.50 -32.30 -17.98
C SER A 484 -9.93 -33.12 -16.75
N LYS A 485 -10.60 -34.24 -16.98
CA LYS A 485 -11.03 -35.23 -15.98
C LYS A 485 -10.39 -36.59 -16.30
N GLY A 486 -9.97 -37.32 -15.27
CA GLY A 486 -9.32 -38.64 -15.45
C GLY A 486 -9.74 -39.65 -14.38
N PRO A 487 -9.49 -40.95 -14.57
CA PRO A 487 -9.93 -42.01 -13.65
C PRO A 487 -9.35 -41.91 -12.23
N LEU A 488 -8.33 -41.06 -12.03
CA LEU A 488 -7.67 -40.80 -10.75
C LEU A 488 -7.64 -39.31 -10.39
N SER A 489 -8.34 -38.44 -11.11
CA SER A 489 -8.49 -37.06 -10.66
C SER A 489 -9.40 -37.08 -9.44
N LEU A 490 -8.78 -37.05 -8.25
CA LEU A 490 -9.38 -36.83 -6.93
C LEU A 490 -10.73 -36.09 -7.07
N ASN A 491 -11.78 -36.66 -6.46
CA ASN A 491 -13.23 -36.33 -6.41
C ASN A 491 -13.70 -34.85 -6.43
N LEU A 492 -12.83 -33.89 -6.67
CA LEU A 492 -13.07 -32.44 -6.73
C LEU A 492 -13.42 -31.92 -8.13
N ARG A 493 -13.37 -32.76 -9.17
CA ARG A 493 -13.44 -32.30 -10.56
C ARG A 493 -14.63 -32.86 -11.35
N GLY A 494 -15.45 -33.76 -10.82
CA GLY A 494 -16.62 -34.27 -11.56
C GLY A 494 -16.30 -35.37 -12.58
N THR A 495 -17.36 -35.91 -13.21
CA THR A 495 -17.27 -37.13 -14.04
C THR A 495 -16.72 -36.83 -15.44
N PRO A 496 -15.76 -37.63 -15.97
CA PRO A 496 -15.34 -37.52 -17.37
C PRO A 496 -16.48 -37.87 -18.34
N TYR A 497 -16.58 -37.17 -19.48
CA TYR A 497 -17.52 -37.49 -20.55
C TYR A 497 -16.88 -37.51 -21.93
N LEU A 498 -17.57 -38.19 -22.85
CA LEU A 498 -17.37 -38.17 -24.29
C LEU A 498 -18.77 -38.01 -24.92
N LEU A 499 -19.01 -36.90 -25.60
CA LEU A 499 -20.28 -36.60 -26.26
C LEU A 499 -20.50 -37.53 -27.46
N THR A 500 -21.73 -37.99 -27.63
CA THR A 500 -22.18 -38.70 -28.83
C THR A 500 -22.58 -37.73 -29.93
N LEU A 501 -22.86 -38.23 -31.14
CA LEU A 501 -23.38 -37.38 -32.23
C LEU A 501 -24.76 -36.79 -31.92
N ASP A 502 -25.56 -37.46 -31.10
CA ASP A 502 -26.87 -36.96 -30.68
C ASP A 502 -26.76 -35.86 -29.61
N ASP A 503 -25.62 -35.78 -28.92
CA ASP A 503 -25.32 -34.76 -27.89
C ASP A 503 -24.75 -33.44 -28.48
N ILE A 504 -24.31 -33.45 -29.75
CA ILE A 504 -23.65 -32.32 -30.46
C ILE A 504 -24.68 -31.62 -31.34
#